data_AF-A0A058ZVQ7-F1
#
_entry.id   AF-A0A058ZVQ7-F1
#
_cell.length_a   1.000
_cell.length_b   1.000
_cell.length_c   1.000
_cell.angle_alpha   90.00
_cell.angle_beta   90.00
_cell.angle_gamma   90.00
#
_symmetry.space_group_name_H-M   'P 1'
#
loop_
_entity.id
_entity.type
_entity.pdbx_description
1 polymer ?
#
loop_
_entity_poly.entity_id
_entity_poly.type
_entity_poly.pdbx_seq_one_letter_code
_entity_poly.pdbx_strand_id
1 'polypeptide(L)'
;MSSFSRCAGCNYLRRKCPQDCILAPYFPSSNPQRFACVHKIFGASNVTKMLQVTSPGAFTGGTAECISYEATARVQDPVYGCVGIITQLQQQITQIHSEIMKIKGEMVSSHTNLTRNCTENPQHRLNMHLAPTC
;
A
#
# COMPACT_ATOMS: atom_id res chain seq x y z
N MET A 1 37.21 3.76 -4.30
CA MET A 1 37.07 5.23 -4.23
C MET A 1 35.88 5.61 -5.09
N SER A 2 34.70 5.76 -4.47
CA SER A 2 33.46 6.12 -5.15
C SER A 2 33.63 7.52 -5.72
N SER A 3 33.61 7.66 -7.04
CA SER A 3 33.54 8.97 -7.69
C SER A 3 32.43 9.78 -7.02
N PHE A 4 32.73 10.97 -6.50
CA PHE A 4 31.77 11.88 -5.87
C PHE A 4 30.82 12.44 -6.95
N SER A 5 29.96 11.58 -7.47
CA SER A 5 28.91 11.97 -8.42
C SER A 5 27.90 12.83 -7.67
N ARG A 6 27.51 13.94 -8.29
CA ARG A 6 26.52 14.87 -7.72
C ARG A 6 25.20 14.13 -7.54
N CYS A 7 24.51 14.35 -6.42
CA CYS A 7 23.19 13.78 -6.23
C CYS A 7 22.21 14.25 -7.31
N ALA A 8 21.14 13.48 -7.54
CA ALA A 8 20.12 13.80 -8.54
C ALA A 8 19.53 15.20 -8.33
N GLY A 9 19.32 15.61 -7.07
CA GLY A 9 18.81 16.93 -6.73
C GLY A 9 19.71 18.08 -7.18
N CYS A 10 21.00 18.01 -6.84
CA CYS A 10 21.96 19.04 -7.23
C CYS A 10 22.31 19.01 -8.72
N ASN A 11 22.19 17.85 -9.37
CA ASN A 11 22.27 17.74 -10.83
C ASN A 11 21.09 18.48 -11.48
N TYR A 12 19.85 18.15 -11.10
CA TYR A 12 18.62 18.76 -11.63
C TYR A 12 18.59 20.27 -11.44
N LEU A 13 18.96 20.75 -10.25
CA LEU A 13 19.02 22.18 -9.90
C LEU A 13 20.24 22.91 -10.47
N ARG A 14 21.12 22.22 -11.21
CA ARG A 14 22.35 22.78 -11.80
C ARG A 14 23.28 23.51 -10.80
N ARG A 15 23.32 23.05 -9.53
CA ARG A 15 24.13 23.66 -8.44
C ARG A 15 25.15 22.70 -7.82
N LYS A 16 26.27 23.19 -7.30
CA LYS A 16 27.30 22.35 -6.66
C LYS A 16 26.68 21.47 -5.56
N CYS A 17 27.09 20.20 -5.48
CA CYS A 17 26.70 19.29 -4.41
C CYS A 17 27.72 19.42 -3.27
N PRO A 18 27.35 19.99 -2.12
CA PRO A 18 28.26 20.05 -0.97
C PRO A 18 28.38 18.67 -0.30
N GLN A 19 29.37 18.50 0.58
CA GLN A 19 29.61 17.22 1.28
C GLN A 19 28.49 16.89 2.27
N ASP A 20 27.86 17.90 2.86
CA ASP A 20 26.74 17.83 3.81
C ASP A 20 25.37 18.01 3.11
N CYS A 21 25.28 17.62 1.83
CA CYS A 21 24.04 17.80 1.07
C CYS A 21 22.89 16.97 1.64
N ILE A 22 21.85 17.66 2.15
CA ILE A 22 20.63 17.05 2.69
C ILE A 22 19.91 16.14 1.68
N LEU A 23 20.00 16.44 0.38
CA LEU A 23 19.35 15.66 -0.66
C LEU A 23 20.14 14.41 -1.06
N ALA A 24 21.46 14.38 -0.80
CA ALA A 24 22.33 13.34 -1.34
C ALA A 24 22.02 11.91 -0.84
N PRO A 25 21.70 11.69 0.44
CA PRO A 25 21.34 10.37 0.94
C PRO A 25 20.06 9.79 0.31
N TYR A 26 19.13 10.66 -0.13
CA TYR A 26 17.77 10.27 -0.52
C TYR A 26 17.53 10.33 -2.04
N PHE A 27 18.34 11.09 -2.76
CA PHE A 27 18.22 11.31 -4.20
C PHE A 27 19.56 10.99 -4.89
N PRO A 28 19.97 9.71 -4.96
CA PRO A 28 21.21 9.31 -5.60
C PRO A 28 21.17 9.60 -7.11
N SER A 29 22.34 9.78 -7.71
CA SER A 29 22.49 10.01 -9.16
C SER A 29 21.96 8.87 -10.03
N SER A 30 21.86 7.65 -9.48
CA SER A 30 21.31 6.47 -10.14
C SER A 30 19.82 6.56 -10.44
N ASN A 31 19.07 7.43 -9.74
CA ASN A 31 17.63 7.61 -9.95
C ASN A 31 17.26 9.09 -10.10
N PRO A 32 17.58 9.71 -11.25
CA PRO A 32 17.29 11.13 -11.48
C PRO A 32 15.79 11.43 -11.54
N GLN A 33 14.99 10.48 -12.02
CA GLN A 33 13.53 10.66 -12.17
C GLN A 33 12.84 10.83 -10.81
N ARG A 34 13.32 10.16 -9.77
CA ARG A 34 12.80 10.31 -8.40
C ARG A 34 12.81 11.76 -7.94
N PHE A 35 13.94 12.47 -8.13
CA PHE A 35 14.00 13.90 -7.78
C PHE A 35 13.18 14.76 -8.75
N ALA A 36 13.13 14.43 -10.04
CA ALA A 36 12.33 15.18 -11.02
C ALA A 36 10.83 15.19 -10.65
N CYS A 37 10.26 14.03 -10.30
CA CYS A 37 8.88 13.93 -9.82
C CYS A 37 8.67 14.77 -8.56
N VAL A 38 9.52 14.58 -7.56
CA VAL A 38 9.45 15.28 -6.27
C VAL A 38 9.55 16.80 -6.44
N HIS A 39 10.47 17.26 -7.29
CA HIS A 39 10.60 18.67 -7.62
C HIS A 39 9.36 19.21 -8.33
N LYS A 40 8.78 18.46 -9.27
CA LYS A 40 7.60 18.87 -10.04
C LYS A 40 6.36 19.05 -9.14
N ILE A 41 6.18 18.17 -8.16
CA ILE A 41 4.97 18.17 -7.31
C ILE A 41 5.14 19.07 -6.07
N PHE A 42 6.27 18.98 -5.38
CA PHE A 42 6.47 19.67 -4.10
C PHE A 42 7.43 20.86 -4.21
N GLY A 43 8.36 20.84 -5.14
CA GLY A 43 9.44 21.84 -5.24
C GLY A 43 10.60 21.58 -4.27
N ALA A 44 11.81 22.00 -4.66
CA ALA A 44 13.04 21.71 -3.91
C ALA A 44 13.05 22.26 -2.48
N SER A 45 12.52 23.46 -2.27
CA SER A 45 12.50 24.12 -0.95
C SER A 45 11.59 23.39 0.03
N ASN A 46 10.40 22.99 -0.41
CA ASN A 46 9.45 22.26 0.45
C ASN A 46 9.99 20.88 0.80
N VAL A 47 10.60 20.19 -0.17
CA VAL A 47 11.23 18.87 0.06
C VAL A 47 12.35 18.97 1.07
N THR A 48 13.19 20.00 0.96
CA THR A 48 14.27 20.23 1.93
C THR A 48 13.70 20.47 3.32
N LYS A 49 12.66 21.30 3.46
CA LYS A 49 11.97 21.54 4.74
C LYS A 49 11.36 20.26 5.31
N MET A 50 10.66 19.46 4.50
CA MET A 50 10.05 18.20 4.93
C MET A 50 11.11 17.22 5.45
N LEU A 51 12.25 17.11 4.78
CA LEU A 51 13.35 16.23 5.22
C LEU A 51 14.06 16.75 6.49
N GLN A 52 14.09 18.06 6.72
CA GLN A 52 14.69 18.67 7.91
C GLN A 52 13.77 18.63 9.14
N VAL A 53 12.46 18.75 8.96
CA VAL A 53 11.47 18.69 10.05
C VAL A 53 11.35 17.27 10.60
N THR A 54 11.57 16.27 9.77
CA THR A 54 11.60 14.88 10.23
C THR A 54 12.79 14.67 11.19
N SER A 55 12.49 14.24 12.42
CA SER A 55 13.47 13.97 13.47
C SER A 55 14.66 13.14 12.95
N PRO A 56 15.92 13.53 13.23
CA PRO A 56 17.10 12.81 12.77
C PRO A 56 17.06 11.34 13.18
N GLY A 57 17.15 10.43 12.22
CA GLY A 57 17.14 8.98 12.45
C GLY A 57 16.41 8.20 11.36
N ALA A 58 15.88 7.03 11.72
CA ALA A 58 15.26 6.06 10.81
C ALA A 58 14.07 6.61 10.00
N PHE A 59 13.39 7.65 10.50
CA PHE A 59 12.17 8.16 9.87
C PHE A 59 12.43 9.06 8.66
N THR A 60 13.62 9.66 8.55
CA THR A 60 13.97 10.55 7.42
C THR A 60 14.00 9.80 6.09
N GLY A 61 14.52 8.57 6.07
CA GLY A 61 14.49 7.69 4.90
C GLY A 61 13.06 7.33 4.48
N GLY A 62 12.20 7.00 5.45
CA GLY A 62 10.78 6.75 5.22
C GLY A 62 10.05 7.98 4.67
N THR A 63 10.36 9.18 5.18
CA THR A 63 9.80 10.44 4.65
C THR A 63 10.18 10.62 3.19
N ALA A 64 11.45 10.43 2.84
CA ALA A 64 11.92 10.55 1.46
C ALA A 64 11.25 9.53 0.52
N GLU A 65 10.95 8.32 1.00
CA GLU A 65 10.21 7.31 0.23
C GLU A 65 8.76 7.74 0.01
N CYS A 66 8.05 8.16 1.06
CA CYS A 66 6.66 8.59 0.97
C CYS A 66 6.49 9.77 0.00
N ILE A 67 7.30 10.82 0.12
CA ILE A 67 7.20 11.98 -0.79
C ILE A 67 7.54 11.60 -2.23
N SER A 68 8.44 10.64 -2.43
CA SER A 68 8.82 10.18 -3.77
C SER A 68 7.71 9.36 -4.41
N TYR A 69 7.09 8.48 -3.62
CA TYR A 69 5.94 7.69 -4.04
C TYR A 69 4.76 8.60 -4.39
N GLU A 70 4.40 9.53 -3.50
CA GLU A 70 3.29 10.46 -3.71
C GLU A 70 3.51 11.34 -4.94
N ALA A 71 4.72 11.90 -5.11
CA ALA A 71 5.05 12.68 -6.28
C ALA A 71 4.95 11.87 -7.57
N THR A 72 5.45 10.63 -7.57
CA THR A 72 5.40 9.75 -8.73
C THR A 72 3.97 9.42 -9.10
N ALA A 73 3.13 9.08 -8.11
CA ALA A 73 1.72 8.82 -8.32
C ALA A 73 1.01 10.06 -8.90
N ARG A 74 1.28 11.26 -8.38
CA ARG A 74 0.67 12.50 -8.89
C ARG A 74 1.16 12.90 -10.28
N VAL A 75 2.37 12.49 -10.67
CA VAL A 75 2.86 12.67 -12.05
C VAL A 75 2.14 11.72 -13.02
N GLN A 76 1.87 10.49 -12.60
CA GLN A 76 1.17 9.48 -13.41
C GLN A 76 -0.33 9.77 -13.52
N ASP A 77 -0.96 10.17 -12.41
CA ASP A 77 -2.35 10.60 -12.33
C ASP A 77 -2.41 12.01 -11.73
N PRO A 78 -2.49 13.05 -12.59
CA PRO A 78 -2.57 14.44 -12.13
C PRO A 78 -3.83 14.78 -11.34
N VAL A 79 -4.90 13.99 -11.49
CA VAL A 79 -6.20 14.23 -10.88
C VAL A 79 -6.21 13.63 -9.48
N TYR A 80 -5.99 12.33 -9.36
CA TYR A 80 -6.15 11.60 -8.09
C TYR A 80 -4.82 11.19 -7.45
N GLY A 81 -3.74 11.04 -8.22
CA GLY A 81 -2.44 10.60 -7.70
C GLY A 81 -2.55 9.34 -6.82
N CYS A 82 -1.96 9.38 -5.62
CA CYS A 82 -2.04 8.26 -4.69
C CYS A 82 -3.45 8.02 -4.12
N VAL A 83 -4.35 9.02 -4.15
CA VAL A 83 -5.74 8.86 -3.68
C VAL A 83 -6.48 7.85 -4.57
N GLY A 84 -6.24 7.87 -5.88
CA GLY A 84 -6.84 6.90 -6.80
C GLY A 84 -6.43 5.46 -6.45
N ILE A 85 -5.15 5.26 -6.11
CA ILE A 85 -4.61 3.97 -5.66
C ILE A 85 -5.28 3.54 -4.35
N ILE A 86 -5.39 4.44 -3.37
CA ILE A 86 -6.06 4.17 -2.09
C ILE A 86 -7.51 3.75 -2.32
N THR A 87 -8.25 4.50 -3.13
CA THR A 87 -9.66 4.21 -3.44
C THR A 87 -9.82 2.86 -4.13
N GLN A 88 -8.96 2.52 -5.08
CA GLN A 88 -8.98 1.21 -5.75
C GLN A 88 -8.74 0.07 -4.75
N LEU A 89 -7.75 0.22 -3.86
CA LEU A 89 -7.47 -0.79 -2.83
C LEU A 89 -8.64 -0.94 -1.86
N GLN A 90 -9.28 0.16 -1.45
CA GLN A 90 -10.47 0.13 -0.60
C GLN A 90 -11.63 -0.60 -1.28
N GLN A 91 -11.87 -0.36 -2.57
CA GLN A 91 -12.89 -1.07 -3.35
C GLN A 91 -12.61 -2.58 -3.41
N GLN A 92 -11.35 -2.97 -3.65
CA GLN A 92 -10.95 -4.38 -3.65
C GLN A 92 -11.17 -5.04 -2.29
N ILE A 93 -10.83 -4.37 -1.19
CA ILE A 93 -11.10 -4.86 0.16
C ILE A 93 -12.61 -5.07 0.36
N THR A 94 -13.45 -4.11 -0.03
CA THR A 94 -14.91 -4.23 0.07
C THR A 94 -15.45 -5.39 -0.77
N GLN A 95 -14.97 -5.54 -2.00
CA GLN A 95 -15.36 -6.63 -2.89
C GLN A 95 -15.04 -7.99 -2.27
N ILE A 96 -13.78 -8.20 -1.86
CA ILE A 96 -13.33 -9.46 -1.25
C ILE A 96 -14.13 -9.74 0.04
N HIS A 97 -14.36 -8.73 0.86
CA HIS A 97 -15.15 -8.90 2.08
C HIS A 97 -16.60 -9.30 1.78
N SER A 98 -17.21 -8.74 0.72
CA SER A 98 -18.55 -9.12 0.27
C SER A 98 -18.62 -10.56 -0.24
N GLU A 99 -17.60 -11.02 -0.98
CA GLU A 99 -17.49 -12.40 -1.45
C GLU A 99 -17.38 -13.37 -0.28
N ILE A 100 -16.54 -13.07 0.72
CA ILE A 100 -16.42 -13.87 1.95
C ILE A 100 -17.78 -13.98 2.65
N MET A 101 -18.53 -12.89 2.77
CA MET A 101 -19.84 -12.90 3.44
C MET A 101 -20.87 -13.71 2.65
N LYS A 102 -20.85 -13.63 1.32
CA LYS A 102 -21.70 -14.44 0.46
C LYS A 102 -21.43 -15.93 0.66
N ILE A 103 -20.17 -16.35 0.58
CA ILE A 103 -19.78 -17.75 0.75
C ILE A 103 -20.14 -18.25 2.16
N LYS A 104 -19.90 -17.45 3.20
CA LYS A 104 -20.31 -17.80 4.58
C LYS A 104 -21.82 -17.98 4.71
N GLY A 105 -22.61 -17.11 4.08
CA GLY A 105 -24.07 -17.23 4.02
C GLY A 105 -24.52 -18.51 3.31
N GLU A 106 -23.91 -18.82 2.17
CA GLU A 106 -24.17 -20.05 1.40
C GLU A 106 -23.85 -21.32 2.22
N MET A 107 -22.74 -21.34 2.96
CA MET A 107 -22.40 -22.45 3.85
C MET A 107 -23.43 -22.66 4.96
N VAL A 108 -23.88 -21.59 5.63
CA VAL A 108 -24.91 -21.66 6.68
C VAL A 108 -26.24 -22.13 6.11
N SER A 109 -26.65 -21.62 4.94
CA SER A 109 -27.88 -22.05 4.27
C SER A 109 -27.82 -23.53 3.88
N SER A 110 -26.69 -24.01 3.39
CA SER A 110 -26.50 -25.43 3.05
C SER A 110 -26.57 -26.31 4.29
N HIS A 111 -25.89 -25.93 5.38
CA HIS A 111 -25.91 -26.66 6.65
C HIS A 111 -27.32 -26.71 7.26
N THR A 112 -28.04 -25.59 7.29
CA THR A 112 -29.42 -25.55 7.79
C THR A 112 -30.37 -26.42 6.95
N ASN A 113 -30.22 -26.43 5.61
CA ASN A 113 -30.99 -27.32 4.73
C ASN A 113 -30.69 -28.80 4.97
N LEU A 114 -29.41 -29.18 5.14
CA LEU A 114 -29.00 -30.54 5.53
C LEU A 114 -29.63 -30.96 6.86
N THR A 115 -29.57 -30.09 7.88
CA THR A 115 -30.16 -30.36 9.19
C THR A 115 -31.68 -30.47 9.12
N ARG A 116 -32.37 -29.59 8.37
CA ARG A 116 -33.83 -29.67 8.13
C ARG A 116 -34.22 -31.00 7.49
N ASN A 117 -33.52 -31.40 6.42
CA ASN A 117 -33.80 -32.64 5.70
C ASN A 117 -33.60 -33.90 6.57
N CYS A 118 -32.65 -33.88 7.51
CA CYS A 118 -32.49 -34.96 8.51
C CYS A 118 -33.62 -35.01 9.54
N THR A 119 -34.19 -33.85 9.90
CA THR A 119 -35.29 -33.78 10.89
C THR A 119 -36.68 -34.05 10.30
N GLU A 120 -36.88 -33.81 9.00
CA GLU A 120 -38.19 -33.92 8.34
C GLU A 120 -38.40 -35.26 7.60
N ASN A 121 -37.41 -36.15 7.52
CA ASN A 121 -37.57 -37.47 6.88
C ASN A 121 -37.88 -38.58 7.93
N PRO A 122 -39.12 -39.11 7.99
CA PRO A 122 -39.53 -40.08 9.01
C PRO A 122 -38.80 -41.44 8.91
N GLN A 123 -38.25 -41.78 7.73
CA GLN A 123 -37.57 -43.07 7.53
C GLN A 123 -36.17 -43.13 8.17
N HIS A 124 -35.54 -41.99 8.45
CA HIS A 124 -34.19 -41.97 9.05
C HIS A 124 -34.19 -42.04 10.59
N ARG A 125 -35.33 -41.77 11.24
CA ARG A 125 -35.46 -41.73 12.71
C ARG A 125 -35.28 -43.11 13.37
N LEU A 126 -35.47 -44.20 12.62
CA LEU A 126 -35.29 -45.57 13.11
C LEU A 126 -33.82 -46.04 13.11
N ASN A 127 -32.91 -45.37 12.39
CA ASN A 127 -31.52 -45.82 12.25
C ASN A 127 -30.51 -45.09 13.15
N MET A 128 -30.94 -44.13 13.99
CA MET A 128 -30.03 -43.33 14.83
C MET A 128 -29.87 -43.84 16.27
N HIS A 129 -30.53 -44.94 16.66
CA HIS A 129 -30.38 -45.53 18.01
C HIS A 129 -29.15 -46.46 18.15
N LEU A 130 -28.27 -46.54 17.14
CA LEU A 130 -27.12 -47.46 17.16
C LEU A 130 -25.76 -46.85 16.74
N ALA A 131 -25.59 -45.53 16.77
CA ALA A 131 -24.25 -44.94 16.55
C ALA A 131 -23.65 -44.44 17.89
N PRO A 132 -22.39 -44.80 18.23
CA PRO A 132 -21.75 -44.35 19.47
C PRO A 132 -21.52 -42.83 19.43
N THR A 133 -21.78 -42.20 20.58
CA THR A 133 -21.44 -40.81 20.86
C THR A 133 -19.93 -40.55 20.64
N CYS A 134 -19.61 -39.48 19.91
CA CYS A 134 -18.28 -38.86 19.98
C CYS A 134 -17.97 -38.38 21.40
#